data_AF-A0A1F5YHN6-F1
#
_entry.id   AF-A0A1F5YHN6-F1
#
_cell.length_a   1.000
_cell.length_b   1.000
_cell.length_c   1.000
_cell.angle_alpha   90.00
_cell.angle_beta   90.00
_cell.angle_gamma   90.00
#
_symmetry.space_group_name_H-M   'P 1'
#
loop_
_entity.id
_entity.type
_entity.pdbx_description
1 polymer ?
#
loop_
_entity_poly.entity_id
_entity_poly.type
_entity_poly.pdbx_seq_one_letter_code
_entity_poly.pdbx_strand_id
1 'polypeptide(L)'
;MKSISFYTLLMAMAILTVLSCKDASNPLESTDSPVLAGAKKGGCTTIQDGTLLTSDGQVVEPGYDKWGYNYQAHMFNGGYCEAYRNAAWCQPYSDVQLIMKWNDAWLSNTDCDGDGKLDRHFGFPSYIGSGAWLTNHQSGEYEENGEIFKWNDFVKIVAAPFDATKVNGIWYAADGTEIGPDIWGEFAVIQEVYNDQGTGQHGIAYLSPVGPGFGKFKP
;
A
#
# COMPACT_ATOMS: atom_id res chain seq x y z
N MET A 1 -27.83 3.42 -7.16
CA MET A 1 -26.54 3.98 -7.64
C MET A 1 -25.52 3.83 -6.51
N LYS A 2 -24.68 2.79 -6.54
CA LYS A 2 -23.42 2.84 -5.77
C LYS A 2 -22.62 3.96 -6.45
N SER A 3 -22.81 5.21 -6.01
CA SER A 3 -21.96 6.32 -6.43
C SER A 3 -20.59 6.02 -5.82
N ILE A 4 -19.80 5.19 -6.49
CA ILE A 4 -18.40 4.95 -6.14
C ILE A 4 -17.68 6.23 -6.55
N SER A 5 -17.87 7.29 -5.75
CA SER A 5 -16.95 8.41 -5.81
C SER A 5 -15.62 7.88 -5.33
N PHE A 6 -14.60 8.04 -6.15
CA PHE A 6 -13.22 7.63 -5.92
C PHE A 6 -12.69 7.92 -4.51
N TYR A 7 -13.10 9.08 -3.97
CA TYR A 7 -12.78 9.52 -2.61
C TYR A 7 -13.29 8.60 -1.50
N THR A 8 -14.39 7.87 -1.72
CA THR A 8 -14.99 6.96 -0.74
C THR A 8 -14.31 5.58 -0.69
N LEU A 9 -13.69 5.13 -1.79
CA LEU A 9 -12.97 3.85 -1.82
C LEU A 9 -11.56 3.99 -1.20
N LEU A 10 -10.91 5.13 -1.42
CA LEU A 10 -9.56 5.44 -0.92
C LEU A 10 -9.51 5.80 0.58
N MET A 11 -10.57 6.38 1.14
CA MET A 11 -10.63 6.70 2.58
C MET A 11 -10.79 5.46 3.48
N ALA A 12 -11.18 4.29 2.94
CA ALA A 12 -11.30 3.07 3.72
C ALA A 12 -9.94 2.48 4.17
N MET A 13 -8.81 2.97 3.63
CA MET A 13 -7.46 2.50 3.98
C MET A 13 -6.84 3.21 5.20
N ALA A 14 -7.51 4.21 5.79
CA ALA A 14 -6.93 5.06 6.84
C ALA A 14 -7.32 4.69 8.29
N ILE A 15 -7.81 3.48 8.55
CA ILE A 15 -8.13 3.04 9.92
C ILE A 15 -7.28 1.83 10.28
N LEU A 16 -6.03 2.05 10.69
CA LEU A 16 -5.43 1.30 11.81
C LEU A 16 -4.10 1.89 12.36
N THR A 17 -4.00 3.19 12.67
CA THR A 17 -2.83 3.70 13.43
C THR A 17 -3.17 4.86 14.36
N VAL A 18 -3.90 4.61 15.46
CA VAL A 18 -3.58 5.15 16.81
C VAL A 18 -4.57 4.63 17.85
N LEU A 19 -4.16 3.58 18.57
CA LEU A 19 -4.54 3.37 19.97
C LEU A 19 -3.25 3.00 20.70
N SER A 20 -2.37 4.00 20.86
CA SER A 20 -1.33 3.96 21.87
C SER A 20 -2.03 4.15 23.22
N CYS A 21 -2.26 3.04 23.92
CA CYS A 21 -2.77 3.04 25.28
C CYS A 21 -1.76 3.72 26.20
N LYS A 22 -2.21 4.75 26.93
CA LYS A 22 -1.52 5.21 28.13
C LYS A 22 -1.71 4.19 29.25
N ASP A 23 -0.58 3.84 29.83
CA ASP A 23 -0.28 3.01 31.00
C ASP A 23 -1.41 2.60 31.95
N ALA A 24 -1.45 1.29 32.23
CA ALA A 24 -1.78 0.77 33.55
C ALA A 24 -0.81 -0.37 33.88
N SER A 25 0.04 -0.13 34.87
CA SER A 25 1.00 -1.07 35.45
C SER A 25 0.33 -2.31 36.04
N ASN A 26 0.81 -3.50 35.68
CA ASN A 26 1.01 -4.61 36.63
C ASN A 26 1.97 -5.67 36.05
N PRO A 27 2.73 -6.39 36.90
CA PRO A 27 3.94 -7.10 36.50
C PRO A 27 3.76 -8.60 36.24
N LEU A 28 4.58 -9.08 35.28
CA LEU A 28 5.17 -10.42 35.09
C LEU A 28 4.25 -11.65 35.06
N GLU A 29 4.11 -12.22 33.86
CA GLU A 29 4.17 -13.67 33.68
C GLU A 29 4.86 -13.97 32.34
N SER A 30 6.03 -14.62 32.41
CA SER A 30 6.85 -14.99 31.26
C SER A 30 6.32 -16.28 30.64
N THR A 31 5.80 -16.19 29.42
CA THR A 31 5.65 -17.35 28.53
C THR A 31 6.66 -17.21 27.40
N ASP A 32 7.55 -18.20 27.32
CA ASP A 32 8.58 -18.34 26.29
C ASP A 32 7.96 -18.17 24.89
N SER A 33 8.27 -17.04 24.26
CA SER A 33 8.18 -16.93 22.80
C SER A 33 9.35 -17.70 22.19
N PRO A 34 9.16 -18.41 21.06
CA PRO A 34 10.26 -19.10 20.42
C PRO A 34 11.34 -18.10 20.06
N VAL A 35 12.52 -18.30 20.64
CA VAL A 35 13.75 -17.57 20.33
C VAL A 35 14.05 -17.81 18.85
N LEU A 36 13.76 -16.82 18.01
CA LEU A 36 14.22 -16.83 16.62
C LEU A 36 15.75 -16.79 16.65
N ALA A 37 16.32 -17.86 16.11
CA ALA A 37 17.74 -18.09 16.07
C ALA A 37 18.43 -17.10 15.10
N GLY A 38 19.38 -16.35 15.64
CA GLY A 38 20.55 -15.86 14.90
C GLY A 38 20.36 -14.60 14.08
N ALA A 39 20.52 -13.43 14.72
CA ALA A 39 20.89 -12.21 14.02
C ALA A 39 22.19 -12.47 13.22
N LYS A 40 22.08 -12.51 11.89
CA LYS A 40 23.21 -12.67 10.99
C LYS A 40 24.04 -11.39 11.08
N LYS A 41 25.21 -11.48 11.73
CA LYS A 41 26.22 -10.41 11.68
C LYS A 41 26.71 -10.29 10.22
N GLY A 42 26.16 -9.35 9.45
CA GLY A 42 26.74 -8.92 8.17
C GLY A 42 25.83 -8.91 6.94
N GLY A 43 24.50 -8.91 7.08
CA GLY A 43 23.59 -8.73 5.94
C GLY A 43 22.12 -8.81 6.36
N CYS A 44 21.22 -8.29 5.53
CA CYS A 44 19.78 -8.42 5.75
C CYS A 44 19.35 -9.89 5.60
N THR A 45 18.39 -10.31 6.42
CA THR A 45 17.71 -11.61 6.26
C THR A 45 16.77 -11.53 5.07
N THR A 46 16.72 -12.56 4.23
CA THR A 46 15.85 -12.58 3.05
C THR A 46 14.73 -13.60 3.19
N ILE A 47 13.69 -13.50 2.36
CA ILE A 47 12.59 -14.49 2.32
C ILE A 47 13.13 -15.92 2.11
N GLN A 48 14.25 -16.09 1.38
CA GLN A 48 14.84 -17.41 1.13
C GLN A 48 15.47 -18.04 2.38
N ASP A 49 15.75 -17.25 3.42
CA ASP A 49 16.24 -17.78 4.70
C ASP A 49 15.12 -18.52 5.46
N GLY A 50 13.84 -18.29 5.14
CA GLY A 50 12.70 -19.03 5.70
C GLY A 50 12.36 -18.69 7.16
N THR A 51 12.87 -17.57 7.67
CA THR A 51 12.69 -17.13 9.07
C THR A 51 11.85 -15.88 9.22
N LEU A 52 11.56 -15.16 8.12
CA LEU A 52 10.79 -13.91 8.16
C LEU A 52 9.32 -14.16 8.40
N LEU A 53 8.70 -13.30 9.20
CA LEU A 53 7.30 -13.42 9.59
C LEU A 53 6.45 -12.29 9.01
N THR A 54 5.21 -12.63 8.67
CA THR A 54 4.14 -11.66 8.43
C THR A 54 3.72 -11.00 9.74
N SER A 55 2.92 -9.93 9.65
CA SER A 55 2.36 -9.26 10.84
C SER A 55 1.45 -10.15 11.70
N ASP A 56 0.87 -11.21 11.13
CA ASP A 56 0.07 -12.22 11.83
C ASP A 56 0.90 -13.46 12.26
N GLY A 57 2.24 -13.37 12.21
CA GLY A 57 3.17 -14.36 12.74
C GLY A 57 3.33 -15.62 11.89
N GLN A 58 2.91 -15.60 10.62
CA GLN A 58 3.13 -16.69 9.68
C GLN A 58 4.46 -16.52 8.96
N VAL A 59 5.13 -17.62 8.61
CA VAL A 59 6.35 -17.55 7.82
C VAL A 59 6.05 -17.00 6.42
N VAL A 60 6.86 -16.05 5.96
CA VAL A 60 6.81 -15.54 4.59
C VAL A 60 7.52 -16.53 3.68
N GLU A 61 6.78 -17.12 2.73
CA GLU A 61 7.32 -18.06 1.75
C GLU A 61 7.56 -17.38 0.39
N PRO A 62 8.51 -17.87 -0.43
CA PRO A 62 8.64 -17.44 -1.82
C PRO A 62 7.39 -17.74 -2.66
N GLY A 63 7.07 -16.88 -3.63
CA GLY A 63 5.91 -17.04 -4.50
C GLY A 63 4.66 -16.35 -3.97
N TYR A 64 3.49 -16.76 -4.46
CA TYR A 64 2.21 -16.23 -4.01
C TYR A 64 1.76 -16.94 -2.73
N ASP A 65 1.39 -16.18 -1.71
CA ASP A 65 0.68 -16.69 -0.54
C ASP A 65 -0.80 -16.96 -0.87
N LYS A 66 -1.53 -17.54 0.10
CA LYS A 66 -2.96 -17.85 -0.05
C LYS A 66 -3.86 -16.63 -0.27
N TRP A 67 -3.35 -15.42 -0.06
CA TRP A 67 -4.09 -14.17 -0.22
C TRP A 67 -3.77 -13.47 -1.54
N GLY A 68 -2.78 -13.95 -2.30
CA GLY A 68 -2.35 -13.34 -3.56
C GLY A 68 -1.16 -12.39 -3.42
N TYR A 69 -0.48 -12.33 -2.26
CA TYR A 69 0.75 -11.57 -2.11
C TYR A 69 1.97 -12.38 -2.56
N ASN A 70 2.81 -11.78 -3.40
CA ASN A 70 4.15 -12.25 -3.73
C ASN A 70 5.16 -11.16 -3.34
N TYR A 71 5.65 -11.26 -2.11
CA TYR A 71 6.58 -10.29 -1.53
C TYR A 71 7.92 -10.25 -2.28
N GLN A 72 8.41 -11.40 -2.76
CA GLN A 72 9.64 -11.45 -3.56
C GLN A 72 9.52 -10.68 -4.87
N ALA A 73 8.35 -10.74 -5.51
CA ALA A 73 8.07 -10.04 -6.78
C ALA A 73 7.50 -8.63 -6.61
N HIS A 74 7.37 -8.14 -5.37
CA HIS A 74 6.71 -6.88 -5.02
C HIS A 74 5.33 -6.74 -5.69
N MET A 75 4.50 -7.78 -5.59
CA MET A 75 3.24 -7.87 -6.32
C MET A 75 2.12 -8.45 -5.48
N PHE A 76 0.92 -7.92 -5.66
CA PHE A 76 -0.33 -8.52 -5.24
C PHE A 76 -1.20 -8.77 -6.47
N ASN A 77 -1.88 -9.91 -6.51
CA ASN A 77 -2.84 -10.24 -7.55
C ASN A 77 -3.96 -11.12 -6.97
N GLY A 78 -5.15 -10.55 -6.81
CA GLY A 78 -6.30 -11.21 -6.20
C GLY A 78 -7.51 -10.28 -6.07
N GLY A 79 -8.47 -10.65 -5.24
CA GLY A 79 -9.62 -9.80 -4.91
C GLY A 79 -9.23 -8.66 -3.97
N TYR A 80 -9.93 -7.51 -4.08
CA TYR A 80 -9.69 -6.34 -3.23
C TYR A 80 -9.79 -6.70 -1.74
N CYS A 81 -10.79 -7.48 -1.35
CA CYS A 81 -10.97 -7.84 0.05
C CYS A 81 -9.93 -8.87 0.56
N GLU A 82 -9.34 -9.67 -0.34
CA GLU A 82 -8.27 -10.62 0.00
C GLU A 82 -6.98 -9.89 0.38
N ALA A 83 -6.70 -8.74 -0.25
CA ALA A 83 -5.59 -7.85 0.13
C ALA A 83 -5.67 -7.43 1.61
N TYR A 84 -6.88 -7.43 2.19
CA TYR A 84 -7.15 -7.10 3.59
C TYR A 84 -7.57 -8.33 4.41
N ARG A 85 -7.14 -9.53 4.02
CA ARG A 85 -7.40 -10.77 4.78
C ARG A 85 -8.91 -11.01 5.00
N ASN A 86 -9.75 -10.60 4.04
CA ASN A 86 -11.21 -10.65 4.12
C ASN A 86 -11.81 -9.89 5.32
N ALA A 87 -11.20 -8.78 5.72
CA ALA A 87 -11.73 -7.91 6.77
C ALA A 87 -13.20 -7.53 6.50
N ALA A 88 -14.01 -7.43 7.57
CA ALA A 88 -15.45 -7.21 7.43
C ALA A 88 -15.81 -5.94 6.64
N TRP A 89 -14.99 -4.89 6.73
CA TRP A 89 -15.24 -3.61 6.06
C TRP A 89 -15.04 -3.66 4.54
N CYS A 90 -14.26 -4.61 4.01
CA CYS A 90 -14.00 -4.71 2.57
C CYS A 90 -14.99 -5.61 1.83
N GLN A 91 -15.85 -6.33 2.56
CA GLN A 91 -16.81 -7.28 1.98
C GLN A 91 -17.73 -6.69 0.90
N PRO A 92 -18.16 -5.40 0.97
CA PRO A 92 -18.91 -4.77 -0.12
C PRO A 92 -18.18 -4.66 -1.47
N TYR A 93 -16.88 -4.93 -1.48
CA TYR A 93 -15.95 -4.86 -2.62
C TYR A 93 -15.29 -6.23 -2.90
N SER A 94 -15.88 -7.32 -2.41
CA SER A 94 -15.33 -8.68 -2.59
C SER A 94 -15.31 -9.15 -4.06
N ASP A 95 -16.12 -8.52 -4.91
CA ASP A 95 -16.19 -8.72 -6.36
C ASP A 95 -15.15 -7.93 -7.15
N VAL A 96 -14.46 -6.97 -6.51
CA VAL A 96 -13.44 -6.14 -7.16
C VAL A 96 -12.13 -6.90 -7.28
N GLN A 97 -11.58 -6.95 -8.48
CA GLN A 97 -10.23 -7.46 -8.74
C GLN A 97 -9.20 -6.37 -8.48
N LEU A 98 -8.06 -6.74 -7.91
CA LEU A 98 -6.98 -5.83 -7.54
C LEU A 98 -5.62 -6.42 -7.91
N ILE A 99 -4.82 -5.62 -8.62
CA ILE A 99 -3.40 -5.87 -8.86
C ILE A 99 -2.61 -4.71 -8.28
N MET A 100 -1.64 -5.01 -7.43
CA MET A 100 -0.70 -4.00 -6.92
C MET A 100 0.73 -4.36 -7.29
N LYS A 101 1.56 -3.33 -7.47
CA LYS A 101 3.02 -3.45 -7.57
C LYS A 101 3.67 -2.35 -6.74
N TRP A 102 4.84 -2.62 -6.20
CA TRP A 102 5.55 -1.66 -5.36
C TRP A 102 7.08 -1.82 -5.47
N ASN A 103 7.84 -0.95 -4.78
CA ASN A 103 9.29 -1.10 -4.60
C ASN A 103 9.67 -1.46 -3.16
N ASP A 104 10.95 -1.74 -2.94
CA ASP A 104 11.49 -2.08 -1.62
C ASP A 104 11.22 -1.01 -0.54
N ALA A 105 11.21 0.27 -0.90
CA ALA A 105 10.90 1.33 0.05
C ALA A 105 9.44 1.26 0.55
N TRP A 106 8.50 0.74 -0.24
CA TRP A 106 7.11 0.49 0.20
C TRP A 106 7.03 -0.71 1.16
N LEU A 107 7.53 -1.85 0.70
CA LEU A 107 7.61 -3.11 1.45
C LEU A 107 8.67 -3.99 0.78
N SER A 108 9.79 -4.21 1.46
CA SER A 108 10.91 -4.98 0.93
C SER A 108 10.67 -6.48 1.00
N ASN A 109 11.57 -7.23 0.37
CA ASN A 109 11.70 -8.69 0.51
C ASN A 109 12.80 -9.10 1.51
N THR A 110 13.29 -8.15 2.31
CA THR A 110 14.30 -8.37 3.35
C THR A 110 13.90 -7.81 4.70
N ASP A 111 14.63 -8.24 5.73
CA ASP A 111 14.69 -7.69 7.07
C ASP A 111 16.12 -7.20 7.33
N CYS A 112 16.31 -5.89 7.29
CA CYS A 112 17.59 -5.23 7.51
C CYS A 112 17.67 -4.57 8.90
N ASP A 113 16.54 -4.31 9.57
CA ASP A 113 16.51 -3.75 10.92
C ASP A 113 16.55 -4.79 12.05
N GLY A 114 16.34 -6.07 11.70
CA GLY A 114 16.45 -7.22 12.59
C GLY A 114 15.19 -7.49 13.41
N ASP A 115 14.03 -6.95 13.04
CA ASP A 115 12.77 -7.17 13.75
C ASP A 115 12.06 -8.51 13.39
N GLY A 116 12.61 -9.26 12.44
CA GLY A 116 12.09 -10.54 11.96
C GLY A 116 10.96 -10.41 10.94
N LYS A 117 10.68 -9.21 10.43
CA LYS A 117 9.62 -8.93 9.45
C LYS A 117 10.20 -8.24 8.22
N LEU A 118 9.38 -8.17 7.18
CA LEU A 118 9.74 -7.43 5.97
C LEU A 118 9.79 -5.93 6.26
N ASP A 119 10.91 -5.31 5.88
CA ASP A 119 11.13 -3.88 6.10
C ASP A 119 10.10 -3.02 5.36
N ARG A 120 9.74 -1.89 5.98
CA ARG A 120 9.00 -0.79 5.36
C ARG A 120 9.82 0.48 5.53
N HIS A 121 9.93 1.30 4.48
CA HIS A 121 10.67 2.56 4.48
C HIS A 121 12.02 2.47 5.21
N PHE A 122 12.78 1.40 4.97
CA PHE A 122 14.03 1.11 5.69
C PHE A 122 15.00 2.29 5.62
N GLY A 123 15.53 2.69 6.77
CA GLY A 123 16.42 3.85 6.91
C GLY A 123 15.70 5.20 7.00
N PHE A 124 14.36 5.23 6.97
CA PHE A 124 13.54 6.44 7.10
C PHE A 124 12.56 6.33 8.27
N PRO A 125 12.23 7.45 8.96
CA PRO A 125 11.28 7.46 10.07
C PRO A 125 9.82 7.26 9.64
N SER A 126 9.53 7.41 8.35
CA SER A 126 8.20 7.30 7.74
C SER A 126 8.36 7.04 6.24
N TYR A 127 7.25 6.92 5.49
CA TYR A 127 7.38 6.85 4.03
C TYR A 127 7.88 8.17 3.41
N ILE A 128 7.67 9.32 4.05
CA ILE A 128 8.14 10.61 3.53
C ILE A 128 9.66 10.58 3.30
N GLY A 129 10.07 10.91 2.08
CA GLY A 129 11.47 10.90 1.64
C GLY A 129 12.03 9.52 1.30
N SER A 130 11.32 8.43 1.54
CA SER A 130 11.84 7.07 1.29
C SER A 130 11.92 6.67 -0.20
N GLY A 131 11.23 7.42 -1.08
CA GLY A 131 11.02 7.04 -2.48
C GLY A 131 10.11 5.83 -2.67
N ALA A 132 9.31 5.46 -1.66
CA ALA A 132 8.29 4.43 -1.79
C ALA A 132 7.27 4.78 -2.87
N TRP A 133 6.85 3.78 -3.64
CA TRP A 133 5.76 3.92 -4.61
C TRP A 133 4.95 2.64 -4.69
N LEU A 134 3.69 2.80 -5.12
CA LEU A 134 2.78 1.70 -5.38
C LEU A 134 1.93 2.02 -6.62
N THR A 135 1.62 0.99 -7.41
CA THR A 135 0.53 1.01 -8.38
C THR A 135 -0.66 0.25 -7.82
N ASN A 136 -1.86 0.77 -8.01
CA ASN A 136 -3.11 0.10 -7.66
C ASN A 136 -3.95 0.01 -8.94
N HIS A 137 -4.27 -1.20 -9.39
CA HIS A 137 -5.11 -1.44 -10.57
C HIS A 137 -6.34 -2.24 -10.16
N GLN A 138 -7.50 -1.61 -10.24
CA GLN A 138 -8.77 -2.20 -9.87
C GLN A 138 -9.66 -2.38 -11.09
N SER A 139 -10.51 -3.40 -11.03
CA SER A 139 -11.57 -3.59 -12.03
C SER A 139 -12.74 -4.34 -11.43
N GLY A 140 -13.93 -4.08 -11.96
CA GLY A 140 -15.14 -4.75 -11.55
C GLY A 140 -16.29 -4.52 -12.51
N GLU A 141 -17.46 -4.99 -12.09
CA GLU A 141 -18.70 -4.88 -12.84
C GLU A 141 -19.82 -4.42 -11.91
N TYR A 142 -20.83 -3.74 -12.42
CA TYR A 142 -22.05 -3.42 -11.68
C TYR A 142 -23.27 -3.48 -12.59
N GLU A 143 -24.45 -3.75 -12.02
CA GLU A 143 -25.71 -3.76 -12.76
C GLU A 143 -26.49 -2.46 -12.51
N GLU A 144 -26.97 -1.86 -13.59
CA GLU A 144 -27.89 -0.72 -13.55
C GLU A 144 -28.94 -0.86 -14.67
N ASN A 145 -30.23 -0.76 -14.31
CA ASN A 145 -31.36 -0.94 -15.23
C ASN A 145 -31.36 -2.27 -16.02
N GLY A 146 -30.82 -3.35 -15.45
CA GLY A 146 -30.74 -4.66 -16.08
C GLY A 146 -29.59 -4.82 -17.09
N GLU A 147 -28.70 -3.83 -17.18
CA GLU A 147 -27.49 -3.86 -17.98
C GLU A 147 -26.25 -3.94 -17.07
N ILE A 148 -25.25 -4.73 -17.48
CA ILE A 148 -23.98 -4.87 -16.77
C ILE A 148 -22.95 -3.91 -17.36
N PHE A 149 -22.41 -3.04 -16.51
CA PHE A 149 -21.35 -2.10 -16.83
C PHE A 149 -20.03 -2.54 -16.23
N LYS A 150 -18.95 -2.38 -16.98
CA LYS A 150 -17.59 -2.64 -16.52
C LYS A 150 -16.84 -1.34 -16.25
N TRP A 151 -15.99 -1.39 -15.24
CA TRP A 151 -15.09 -0.28 -14.92
C TRP A 151 -13.68 -0.79 -14.61
N ASN A 152 -12.69 0.08 -14.80
CA ASN A 152 -11.34 -0.11 -14.30
C ASN A 152 -10.74 1.23 -13.87
N ASP A 153 -9.83 1.12 -12.91
CA ASP A 153 -9.12 2.23 -12.32
C ASP A 153 -7.65 1.86 -12.12
N PHE A 154 -6.75 2.72 -12.58
CA PHE A 154 -5.31 2.58 -12.39
C PHE A 154 -4.72 3.84 -11.75
N VAL A 155 -4.17 3.67 -10.55
CA VAL A 155 -3.54 4.73 -9.76
C VAL A 155 -2.04 4.46 -9.60
N LYS A 156 -1.24 5.50 -9.69
CA LYS A 156 0.14 5.54 -9.21
C LYS A 156 0.26 6.52 -8.06
N ILE A 157 0.89 6.06 -6.98
CA ILE A 157 1.21 6.89 -5.83
C ILE A 157 2.70 6.84 -5.53
N VAL A 158 3.22 7.92 -4.98
CA VAL A 158 4.61 8.05 -4.52
C VAL A 158 4.63 8.71 -3.15
N ALA A 159 5.57 8.31 -2.31
CA ALA A 159 5.81 9.02 -1.08
C ALA A 159 6.23 10.46 -1.37
N ALA A 160 5.71 11.40 -0.58
CA ALA A 160 6.12 12.80 -0.68
C ALA A 160 7.63 12.93 -0.40
N PRO A 161 8.38 13.70 -1.20
CA PRO A 161 9.75 14.07 -0.87
C PRO A 161 9.87 14.74 0.50
N PHE A 162 11.03 14.62 1.15
CA PHE A 162 11.25 15.18 2.48
C PHE A 162 11.07 16.70 2.55
N ASP A 163 11.41 17.40 1.46
CA ASP A 163 11.32 18.85 1.32
C ASP A 163 10.01 19.32 0.66
N ALA A 164 9.08 18.40 0.38
CA ALA A 164 7.78 18.74 -0.15
C ALA A 164 6.89 19.40 0.89
N THR A 165 5.98 20.26 0.44
CA THR A 165 5.02 20.95 1.30
C THR A 165 3.60 20.56 0.91
N LYS A 166 2.74 20.33 1.91
CA LYS A 166 1.33 20.04 1.69
C LYS A 166 0.49 21.30 1.90
N VAL A 167 -0.23 21.73 0.87
CA VAL A 167 -1.11 22.91 0.89
C VAL A 167 -2.49 22.49 0.38
N ASN A 168 -3.52 22.65 1.22
CA ASN A 168 -4.92 22.34 0.87
C ASN A 168 -5.13 20.92 0.30
N GLY A 169 -4.43 19.92 0.87
CA GLY A 169 -4.55 18.52 0.44
C GLY A 169 -3.79 18.19 -0.85
N ILE A 170 -2.92 19.07 -1.34
CA ILE A 170 -2.04 18.83 -2.49
C ILE A 170 -0.59 18.91 -2.04
N TRP A 171 0.25 17.97 -2.47
CA TRP A 171 1.69 18.00 -2.28
C TRP A 171 2.38 18.81 -3.38
N TYR A 172 3.34 19.64 -2.98
CA TYR A 172 4.18 20.43 -3.86
C TYR A 172 5.65 20.14 -3.58
N ALA A 173 6.45 19.96 -4.62
CA ALA A 173 7.90 19.84 -4.54
C ALA A 173 8.53 21.14 -4.02
N ALA A 174 9.81 21.08 -3.63
CA ALA A 174 10.54 22.25 -3.11
C ALA A 174 10.62 23.44 -4.09
N ASP A 175 10.54 23.18 -5.40
CA ASP A 175 10.48 24.22 -6.44
C ASP A 175 9.07 24.80 -6.66
N GLY A 176 8.07 24.34 -5.90
CA GLY A 176 6.69 24.75 -5.99
C GLY A 176 5.87 23.99 -7.04
N THR A 177 6.45 23.02 -7.75
CA THR A 177 5.70 22.20 -8.71
C THR A 177 4.77 21.24 -7.98
N GLU A 178 3.50 21.18 -8.38
CA GLU A 178 2.56 20.20 -7.85
C GLU A 178 3.02 18.77 -8.14
N ILE A 179 3.03 17.95 -7.08
CA ILE A 179 3.23 16.51 -7.15
C ILE A 179 1.87 15.84 -7.31
N GLY A 180 0.90 16.20 -6.47
CA GLY A 180 -0.49 15.84 -6.64
C GLY A 180 -1.26 15.65 -5.34
N PRO A 181 -2.52 15.18 -5.43
CA PRO A 181 -3.40 15.05 -4.29
C PRO A 181 -2.83 14.14 -3.20
N ASP A 182 -2.94 14.60 -1.95
CA ASP A 182 -2.58 13.85 -0.75
C ASP A 182 -3.42 12.59 -0.63
N ILE A 183 -2.73 11.49 -0.38
CA ILE A 183 -3.32 10.19 -0.10
C ILE A 183 -2.59 9.59 1.09
N TRP A 184 -3.34 9.23 2.12
CA TRP A 184 -2.85 8.65 3.39
C TRP A 184 -1.83 9.51 4.14
N GLY A 185 -1.83 10.82 3.90
CA GLY A 185 -1.05 11.77 4.68
C GLY A 185 0.44 11.84 4.33
N GLU A 186 1.00 10.85 3.65
CA GLU A 186 2.43 10.73 3.31
C GLU A 186 2.69 10.49 1.81
N PHE A 187 1.65 10.25 1.02
CA PHE A 187 1.76 9.95 -0.40
C PHE A 187 1.02 10.97 -1.25
N ALA A 188 1.40 11.05 -2.52
CA ALA A 188 0.72 11.83 -3.54
C ALA A 188 0.31 10.93 -4.71
N VAL A 189 -0.89 11.12 -5.23
CA VAL A 189 -1.31 10.54 -6.51
C VAL A 189 -0.59 11.26 -7.64
N ILE A 190 0.14 10.54 -8.50
CA ILE A 190 0.86 11.13 -9.64
C ILE A 190 0.25 10.78 -11.01
N GLN A 191 -0.62 9.79 -11.03
CA GLN A 191 -1.38 9.39 -12.22
C GLN A 191 -2.63 8.63 -11.77
N GLU A 192 -3.75 8.93 -12.43
CA GLU A 192 -5.00 8.18 -12.33
C GLU A 192 -5.60 8.02 -13.74
N VAL A 193 -5.97 6.80 -14.08
CA VAL A 193 -6.65 6.47 -15.34
C VAL A 193 -7.92 5.73 -14.96
N TYR A 194 -9.07 6.31 -15.30
CA TYR A 194 -10.38 5.77 -14.95
C TYR A 194 -11.22 5.54 -16.21
N ASN A 195 -11.83 4.37 -16.27
CA ASN A 195 -12.70 3.97 -17.37
C ASN A 195 -13.95 3.33 -16.80
N ASP A 196 -15.11 3.81 -17.20
CA ASP A 196 -16.40 3.27 -16.78
C ASP A 196 -17.41 3.36 -17.93
N GLN A 197 -17.93 2.19 -18.30
CA GLN A 197 -18.88 2.06 -19.40
C GLN A 197 -20.22 2.74 -19.10
N GLY A 198 -20.70 2.75 -17.85
CA GLY A 198 -22.02 3.27 -17.53
C GLY A 198 -22.07 4.78 -17.39
N THR A 199 -21.01 5.39 -16.85
CA THR A 199 -20.88 6.86 -16.77
C THR A 199 -20.27 7.47 -18.04
N GLY A 200 -19.64 6.67 -18.90
CA GLY A 200 -18.93 7.11 -20.10
C GLY A 200 -17.57 7.75 -19.81
N GLN A 201 -17.08 7.70 -18.57
CA GLN A 201 -15.75 8.20 -18.23
C GLN A 201 -14.67 7.34 -18.89
N HIS A 202 -13.64 7.97 -19.46
CA HIS A 202 -12.59 7.27 -20.19
C HIS A 202 -11.26 8.05 -20.17
N GLY A 203 -10.17 7.35 -19.87
CA GLY A 203 -8.82 7.86 -19.97
C GLY A 203 -8.28 8.49 -18.69
N ILE A 204 -7.44 9.52 -18.84
CA ILE A 204 -6.70 10.14 -17.75
C ILE A 204 -7.65 10.96 -16.88
N ALA A 205 -7.83 10.54 -15.63
CA ALA A 205 -8.55 11.31 -14.61
C ALA A 205 -7.62 12.32 -13.91
N TYR A 206 -6.36 11.94 -13.69
CA TYR A 206 -5.33 12.82 -13.15
C TYR A 206 -3.95 12.52 -13.74
N LEU A 207 -3.19 13.58 -14.02
CA LEU A 207 -1.80 13.50 -14.45
C LEU A 207 -0.98 14.61 -13.78
N SER A 208 -0.02 14.20 -12.97
CA SER A 208 0.82 15.14 -12.23
C SER A 208 1.67 16.05 -13.15
N PRO A 209 1.84 17.34 -12.80
CA PRO A 209 2.78 18.23 -13.48
C PRO A 209 4.25 17.78 -13.41
N VAL A 210 4.67 17.09 -12.33
CA VAL A 210 6.01 16.46 -12.30
C VAL A 210 6.05 15.16 -13.12
N GLY A 211 4.95 14.73 -13.71
CA GLY A 211 4.85 13.58 -14.60
C GLY A 211 4.70 12.24 -13.86
N PRO A 212 4.29 11.17 -14.58
CA PRO A 212 3.85 9.91 -13.98
C PRO A 212 4.98 8.90 -13.72
N GLY A 213 6.23 9.36 -13.74
CA GLY A 213 7.42 8.51 -13.69
C GLY A 213 8.02 8.45 -12.28
N PHE A 214 8.20 7.23 -11.76
CA PHE A 214 8.76 7.01 -10.41
C PHE A 214 10.21 7.47 -10.26
N GLY A 215 10.97 7.59 -11.35
CA GLY A 215 12.41 7.89 -11.30
C GLY A 215 12.79 9.25 -10.69
N LYS A 216 11.81 10.14 -10.46
CA LYS A 216 12.00 11.44 -9.81
C LYS A 216 11.88 11.38 -8.28
N PHE A 217 11.31 10.31 -7.74
CA PHE A 217 11.01 10.14 -6.31
C PHE A 217 11.95 9.11 -5.71
N LYS A 218 13.22 9.50 -5.56
CA LYS A 218 14.25 8.67 -4.94
C LYS A 218 14.56 9.23 -3.55
N PRO A 219 15.02 8.37 -2.62
CA PRO A 219 15.60 8.83 -1.38
C PRO A 219 16.81 9.76 -1.58
#